data_AF-A0A932GMN8-F1
#
_entry.id   AF-A0A932GMN8-F1
#
_cell.length_a   1.000
_cell.length_b   1.000
_cell.length_c   1.000
_cell.angle_alpha   90.00
_cell.angle_beta   90.00
_cell.angle_gamma   90.00
#
_symmetry.space_group_name_H-M   'P 1'
#
loop_
_entity.id
_entity.type
_entity.pdbx_description
1 polymer ?
#
loop_
_entity_poly.entity_id
_entity_poly.type
_entity_poly.pdbx_seq_one_letter_code
_entity_poly.pdbx_strand_id
1 'polypeptide(L)' 'MKYTSIPEPPGFSKLSKAEQICYLQVLWDRIVESPGELPVPQSHIELAEQRLADYRRDPTVARPAHDVLERLGKKTR' A
#
# COMPACT_ATOMS: atom_id res chain seq x y z
N MET A 1 -20.11 3.90 -1.36
CA MET A 1 -19.68 2.82 -0.45
C MET A 1 -20.34 3.06 0.89
N LYS A 2 -21.01 2.05 1.46
CA LYS A 2 -21.57 2.16 2.82
C LYS A 2 -20.41 1.94 3.78
N TYR A 3 -19.99 2.98 4.50
CA TYR A 3 -19.02 2.82 5.58
C TYR A 3 -19.75 2.24 6.78
N THR A 4 -19.69 0.93 6.95
CA THR A 4 -19.98 0.33 8.25
C THR A 4 -18.91 0.80 9.21
N SER A 5 -19.32 1.60 10.20
CA SER A 5 -18.42 2.01 11.29
C SER A 5 -18.04 0.76 12.07
N ILE A 6 -16.79 0.32 11.91
CA ILE A 6 -16.22 -0.79 12.69
C ILE A 6 -15.63 -0.15 13.97
N PRO A 7 -16.07 -0.57 15.17
CA PRO A 7 -15.54 -0.03 16.41
C PRO A 7 -14.05 -0.35 16.55
N GLU A 8 -13.29 0.57 17.16
CA GLU A 8 -11.87 0.34 17.43
C GLU A 8 -11.67 -0.87 18.37
N PRO A 9 -10.60 -1.66 18.16
CA PRO A 9 -10.23 -2.71 19.10
C PRO A 9 -10.00 -2.13 20.51
N PRO A 10 -10.42 -2.84 21.57
CA PRO A 10 -10.17 -2.40 22.94
C PRO A 10 -8.70 -2.06 23.19
N GLY A 11 -8.44 -0.88 23.74
CA GLY A 11 -7.09 -0.43 24.09
C GLY A 11 -6.30 0.23 22.96
N PHE A 12 -6.79 0.21 21.71
CA PHE A 12 -6.10 0.85 20.58
C PHE A 12 -5.88 2.35 20.79
N SER A 13 -6.87 3.05 21.33
CA SER A 13 -6.78 4.49 21.64
C SER A 13 -5.80 4.83 22.76
N LYS A 14 -5.35 3.85 23.55
CA LYS A 14 -4.36 4.01 24.63
C LYS A 14 -2.92 3.82 24.16
N LEU A 15 -2.73 3.25 22.96
CA LEU A 15 -1.41 3.07 22.35
C LEU A 15 -0.82 4.41 21.92
N SER A 16 0.51 4.53 21.98
CA SER A 16 1.22 5.63 21.32
C SER A 16 1.01 5.58 19.81
N LYS A 17 1.24 6.69 19.11
CA LYS A 17 1.07 6.74 17.64
C LYS A 17 1.97 5.74 16.92
N ALA A 18 3.19 5.51 17.43
CA ALA A 18 4.10 4.51 16.88
C ALA A 18 3.52 3.10 17.02
N GLU A 19 2.98 2.76 18.20
CA GLU A 19 2.35 1.46 18.44
C GLU A 19 1.07 1.27 17.63
N GLN A 20 0.26 2.32 17.44
CA GLN A 20 -0.91 2.28 16.56
C GLN A 20 -0.51 1.95 15.13
N ILE A 21 0.56 2.58 14.61
CA ILE A 21 1.08 2.31 13.27
C ILE A 21 1.59 0.86 13.17
N CYS A 22 2.39 0.40 14.13
CA CYS A 22 2.87 -0.99 14.16
C CYS A 22 1.71 -2.00 14.22
N TYR A 23 0.67 -1.70 15.01
CA TYR A 23 -0.52 -2.54 15.08
C TYR A 23 -1.23 -2.63 13.73
N LEU A 24 -1.43 -1.50 13.04
CA LEU A 24 -2.01 -1.50 11.69
C LEU A 24 -1.16 -2.27 10.68
N GLN A 25 0.17 -2.18 10.78
CA GLN A 25 1.08 -2.97 9.93
C GLN A 25 0.88 -4.47 10.14
N VAL A 26 0.82 -4.95 11.38
CA VAL A 26 0.56 -6.38 11.68
C VAL A 26 -0.80 -6.83 11.12
N LEU A 27 -1.83 -5.99 11.21
CA LEU A 27 -3.12 -6.30 10.61
C LEU A 27 -3.04 -6.34 9.09
N TRP A 28 -2.29 -5.43 8.49
CA TRP A 28 -2.07 -5.41 7.04
C TRP A 28 -1.34 -6.66 6.57
N ASP A 29 -0.30 -7.09 7.30
CA ASP A 29 0.43 -8.33 7.02
C ASP A 29 -0.50 -9.54 7.01
N ARG A 30 -1.43 -9.63 7.96
CA ARG A 30 -2.45 -10.69 7.99
C ARG A 30 -3.45 -10.60 6.83
N ILE A 31 -3.87 -9.40 6.47
CA ILE A 31 -4.80 -9.20 5.33
C ILE A 31 -4.16 -9.69 4.02
N VAL A 32 -2.86 -9.47 3.84
CA VAL A 32 -2.16 -9.88 2.61
C VAL A 32 -1.77 -11.36 2.56
N GLU A 33 -1.96 -12.14 3.65
CA GLU A 33 -1.77 -13.60 3.66
C GLU A 33 -2.72 -14.34 2.69
N SER A 34 -3.85 -13.72 2.35
CA SER A 34 -4.84 -14.24 1.38
C SER A 34 -5.00 -13.31 0.16
N PRO A 35 -4.03 -13.23 -0.76
CA PRO A 35 -4.05 -12.27 -1.86
C PRO A 35 -5.27 -12.39 -2.78
N GLY A 36 -5.84 -13.59 -2.93
CA GLY A 36 -7.01 -13.84 -3.78
C GLY A 36 -8.32 -13.26 -3.25
N GLU A 37 -8.38 -12.93 -1.95
CA GLU A 37 -9.56 -12.31 -1.32
C GLU A 37 -9.49 -10.78 -1.34
N LEU A 38 -8.33 -10.21 -1.71
CA LEU A 38 -8.16 -8.77 -1.78
C LEU A 38 -8.99 -8.21 -2.94
N PRO A 39 -9.93 -7.29 -2.67
CA PRO A 39 -10.68 -6.66 -3.74
C PRO A 39 -9.71 -5.84 -4.59
N VAL A 40 -9.73 -6.06 -5.90
CA VAL A 40 -9.04 -5.23 -6.87
C VAL A 40 -10.10 -4.48 -7.67
N PRO A 41 -10.46 -3.24 -7.28
CA PRO A 41 -11.42 -2.43 -8.02
C PRO A 41 -10.99 -2.25 -9.47
N GLN A 42 -11.95 -2.27 -10.40
CA GLN A 42 -11.67 -2.07 -11.82
C GLN A 42 -10.94 -0.75 -12.08
N SER A 43 -11.26 0.31 -11.32
CA SER A 43 -10.56 1.60 -11.39
C SER A 43 -9.07 1.51 -11.07
N HIS A 44 -8.64 0.57 -10.22
CA HIS A 44 -7.22 0.34 -9.94
C HIS A 44 -6.52 -0.32 -11.14
N ILE A 45 -7.19 -1.26 -11.81
CA ILE A 45 -6.68 -1.90 -13.03
C ILE A 45 -6.54 -0.87 -14.15
N GLU A 46 -7.59 -0.09 -14.41
CA GLU A 46 -7.58 0.97 -15.42
C GLU A 46 -6.45 1.98 -15.20
N LEU A 47 -6.24 2.39 -13.95
CA LEU A 47 -5.14 3.28 -13.59
C LEU A 47 -3.77 2.63 -13.82
N ALA A 48 -3.62 1.35 -13.49
CA ALA A 48 -2.38 0.61 -13.71
C ALA A 48 -2.07 0.46 -15.22
N GLU A 49 -3.07 0.14 -16.03
CA GLU A 49 -2.96 0.05 -17.48
C GLU A 49 -2.59 1.39 -18.11
N GLN A 50 -3.24 2.47 -17.68
CA GLN A 50 -2.93 3.83 -18.14
C GLN A 50 -1.48 4.19 -17.82
N ARG A 51 -1.04 3.97 -16.57
CA ARG A 51 0.35 4.24 -16.15
C ARG A 51 1.36 3.41 -16.93
N LEU A 52 1.03 2.15 -17.24
CA LEU A 52 1.89 1.29 -18.04
C LEU A 52 1.97 1.76 -19.50
N ALA A 53 0.86 2.21 -20.09
CA ALA A 53 0.82 2.76 -21.44
C ALA A 53 1.66 4.04 -21.54
N ASP A 54 1.56 4.93 -20.55
CA ASP A 54 2.35 6.17 -20.51
C ASP A 54 3.84 5.90 -20.36
N TYR A 55 4.22 4.95 -19.50
CA TYR A 55 5.62 4.50 -19.41
C TYR A 55 6.15 3.90 -20.73
N ARG A 56 5.32 3.14 -21.46
CA ARG A 56 5.71 2.58 -22.76
C ARG A 56 5.89 3.65 -23.83
N ARG A 57 5.16 4.77 -23.75
CA ARG A 57 5.29 5.92 -24.65
C ARG A 57 6.54 6.73 -24.34
N ASP A 58 6.84 6.94 -23.07
CA ASP A 58 8.03 7.63 -22.61
C ASP A 58 8.60 6.97 -21.35
N PRO A 59 9.61 6.10 -21.49
CA PRO A 59 10.22 5.42 -20.36
C PRO A 59 10.88 6.37 -19.34
N THR A 60 11.13 7.64 -19.71
CA THR A 60 11.77 8.60 -18.81
C THR A 60 10.82 9.16 -17.75
N VAL A 61 9.50 9.02 -17.92
CA VAL A 61 8.50 9.55 -16.99
C VAL A 61 8.26 8.66 -15.75
N ALA A 62 8.80 7.45 -15.73
CA ALA A 62 8.70 6.56 -14.59
C ALA A 62 10.02 5.89 -14.27
N ARG A 63 10.11 5.38 -13.04
CA ARG A 63 11.26 4.61 -12.58
C ARG A 63 10.80 3.26 -12.07
N PRO A 64 11.53 2.17 -12.37
CA PRO A 64 11.25 0.87 -11.75
C PRO A 64 11.28 0.96 -10.22
N ALA A 65 10.41 0.20 -9.58
CA ALA A 65 10.33 0.17 -8.12
C ALA A 65 11.67 -0.27 -7.48
N HIS A 66 12.38 -1.22 -8.10
CA HIS A 66 13.69 -1.68 -7.60
C HIS A 66 14.73 -0.55 -7.55
N ASP A 67 14.81 0.30 -8.58
CA ASP A 67 15.72 1.46 -8.60
C ASP A 67 15.39 2.46 -7.48
N VAL A 68 14.11 2.67 -7.23
CA VAL A 68 13.65 3.57 -6.16
C VAL A 68 14.01 3.00 -4.81
N LEU A 69 13.74 1.71 -4.57
CA LEU A 69 14.04 1.02 -3.32
C LEU A 69 15.55 0.96 -3.05
N GLU A 70 16.36 0.66 -4.07
CA GLU A 70 17.82 0.65 -3.95
C GLU A 70 18.35 2.04 -3.56
N ARG A 71 17.86 3.09 -4.22
CA ARG A 71 18.24 4.47 -3.89
C ARG A 71 17.85 4.85 -2.46
N LEU A 72 16.66 4.45 -2.00
CA LEU A 72 16.21 4.73 -0.65
C LEU A 72 17.06 3.98 0.39
N GLY A 73 17.39 2.71 0.14
CA GLY A 73 18.26 1.91 1.01
C GLY A 73 19.70 2.46 1.10
N LYS A 74 20.23 3.03 0.01
CA LYS A 74 21.54 3.70 0.00
C LYS A 74 21.57 5.02 0.77
N LYS A 75 20.43 5.70 0.94
CA LYS A 75 20.34 6.99 1.64
C LYS A 75 20.31 6.83 3.17
N THR A 76 20.11 5.61 3.68
CA THR A 76 19.99 5.30 5.10
C THR A 76 21.27 4.66 5.67
N ARG A 77 22.41 4.76 4.97
CA ARG A 77 23.75 4.38 5.47
C ARG A 77 24.63 5.59 5.67
#